data_AF-A0A7J7PCF2-F1
#
_entry.id   AF-A0A7J7PCF2-F1
#
_cell.length_a   1.000
_cell.length_b   1.000
_cell.length_c   1.000
_cell.angle_alpha   90.00
_cell.angle_beta   90.00
_cell.angle_gamma   90.00
#
_symmetry.space_group_name_H-M   'P 1'
#
loop_
_entity.id
_entity.type
_entity.pdbx_description
1 polymer ?
#
loop_
_entity_poly.entity_id
_entity_poly.type
_entity_poly.pdbx_seq_one_letter_code
_entity_poly.pdbx_strand_id
1 'polypeptide(L)' 'MPCLAINGHGLRETHFYSLFSCVQVYKTRLEMQLSLPCISEGALSLDGEMVRSNGVFALGNRVFFNRWTLV' A
#
# COMPACT_ATOMS: atom_id res chain seq x y z
N MET A 1 -10.08 4.09 27.30
CA MET A 1 -9.08 3.09 26.87
C MET A 1 -9.67 2.34 25.69
N PRO A 2 -9.25 2.59 24.44
CA PRO A 2 -9.99 2.09 23.30
C PRO A 2 -9.61 0.61 23.06
N CYS A 3 -10.53 -0.29 23.38
CA CYS A 3 -10.45 -1.70 23.00
C CYS A 3 -10.94 -1.83 21.55
N LEU A 4 -10.04 -2.08 20.59
CA LEU A 4 -10.44 -2.31 19.20
C LEU A 4 -10.15 -3.75 18.77
N ALA A 5 -11.02 -4.64 19.24
CA ALA A 5 -11.26 -6.04 18.88
C ALA A 5 -11.53 -6.84 20.17
N ILE A 6 -12.34 -7.91 20.10
CA ILE A 6 -12.75 -8.73 21.26
C ILE A 6 -11.54 -9.31 22.03
N ASN A 7 -10.43 -9.50 21.34
CA ASN A 7 -9.15 -9.99 21.84
C ASN A 7 -8.19 -8.87 22.31
N GLY A 8 -8.63 -7.62 22.38
CA GLY A 8 -7.83 -6.49 22.87
C GLY A 8 -6.85 -5.89 21.87
N HIS A 9 -6.95 -6.23 20.58
CA HIS A 9 -5.84 -6.01 19.65
C HIS A 9 -5.65 -4.65 19.00
N GLY A 10 -6.57 -3.71 18.87
CA GLY A 10 -6.29 -2.49 18.07
C GLY A 10 -6.41 -2.70 16.55
N LEU A 11 -6.82 -1.64 15.84
CA LEU A 11 -7.07 -1.70 14.38
C LEU A 11 -5.81 -1.78 13.55
N ARG A 12 -4.70 -1.20 14.04
CA ARG A 12 -3.44 -1.21 13.30
C ARG A 12 -2.95 -2.64 13.15
N GLU A 13 -3.04 -3.37 14.25
CA GLU A 13 -2.55 -4.73 14.45
C GLU A 13 -3.45 -5.76 13.77
N THR A 14 -4.73 -5.44 13.54
CA THR A 14 -5.70 -6.35 12.93
C THR A 14 -6.06 -5.90 11.52
N HIS A 15 -6.90 -4.88 11.41
CA HIS A 15 -7.54 -4.53 10.16
C HIS A 15 -6.56 -3.91 9.17
N PHE A 16 -5.75 -2.93 9.59
CA PHE A 16 -4.78 -2.29 8.69
C PHE A 16 -3.66 -3.25 8.30
N TYR A 17 -3.17 -4.05 9.24
CA TYR A 17 -2.19 -5.09 8.92
C TYR A 17 -2.75 -6.13 7.93
N SER A 18 -4.02 -6.53 8.07
CA SER A 18 -4.65 -7.43 7.10
C SER A 18 -4.85 -6.81 5.71
N LEU A 19 -5.01 -5.49 5.61
CA LEU A 19 -5.24 -4.79 4.35
C LEU A 19 -3.92 -4.51 3.60
N PHE A 20 -2.90 -4.06 4.33
CA PHE A 20 -1.68 -3.53 3.74
C PHE A 20 -0.42 -4.34 4.08
N SER A 21 -0.49 -5.30 5.01
CA SER A 21 0.66 -6.08 5.47
C SER A 21 1.88 -5.17 5.73
N CYS A 22 3.08 -5.58 5.29
CA CYS A 22 4.32 -4.82 5.36
C CYS A 22 4.65 -4.10 4.03
N VAL A 23 3.70 -3.34 3.46
CA VAL A 23 3.94 -2.57 2.23
C VAL A 23 4.94 -1.42 2.46
N GLN A 24 5.97 -1.34 1.62
CA GLN A 24 6.97 -0.27 1.63
C GLN A 24 6.57 0.88 0.70
N VAL A 25 6.80 2.13 1.11
CA VAL A 25 6.46 3.32 0.32
C VAL A 25 7.74 4.05 -0.08
N TYR A 26 7.92 4.27 -1.38
CA TYR A 26 9.06 4.95 -1.98
C TYR A 26 8.64 6.28 -2.60
N LYS A 27 9.56 7.25 -2.58
CA LYS A 27 9.28 8.57 -3.16
C LYS A 27 9.15 8.45 -4.68
N THR A 28 10.11 7.79 -5.31
CA THR A 28 10.14 7.64 -6.76
C THR A 28 10.04 6.20 -7.20
N ARG A 29 9.61 6.00 -8.44
CA ARG A 29 9.59 4.68 -9.08
C ARG A 29 10.99 4.06 -9.17
N LEU A 30 11.99 4.90 -9.44
CA LEU A 30 13.39 4.45 -9.55
C LEU A 30 13.91 3.89 -8.23
N GLU A 31 13.64 4.57 -7.10
CA GLU A 31 14.00 4.09 -5.77
C GLU A 31 13.35 2.73 -5.44
N MET A 32 12.08 2.56 -5.82
CA MET A 32 11.38 1.28 -5.67
C MET A 32 12.01 0.19 -6.54
N GLN A 33 12.38 0.48 -7.78
CA GLN A 33 13.00 -0.49 -8.69
C GLN A 33 14.37 -0.96 -8.19
N LEU A 34 15.19 -0.04 -7.68
CA LEU A 34 16.51 -0.35 -7.11
C LEU A 34 16.42 -1.21 -5.85
N SER A 35 15.28 -1.21 -5.15
CA SER A 35 15.05 -1.94 -3.91
C SER A 35 14.27 -3.25 -4.10
N LEU A 36 13.86 -3.60 -5.33
CA LEU A 36 13.16 -4.87 -5.65
C LEU A 36 13.77 -6.12 -5.01
N PRO A 37 15.10 -6.32 -4.99
CA PRO A 37 15.70 -7.50 -4.35
C PRO A 37 15.47 -7.59 -2.83
N CYS A 38 15.16 -6.46 -2.18
CA CYS A 38 14.99 -6.34 -0.73
C CYS A 38 13.51 -6.26 -0.31
N ILE A 39 12.57 -6.17 -1.27
CA ILE A 39 11.14 -6.11 -0.99
C ILE A 39 10.63 -7.54 -0.74
N SER A 40 10.14 -7.80 0.47
CA SER A 40 9.59 -9.11 0.85
C SER A 40 8.08 -9.23 0.61
N GLU A 41 7.36 -8.11 0.66
CA GLU A 41 5.90 -8.03 0.49
C GLU A 41 5.57 -7.12 -0.71
N GLY A 42 4.67 -6.15 -0.56
CA GLY A 42 4.39 -5.16 -1.61
C GLY A 42 5.23 -3.88 -1.47
N ALA A 43 5.30 -3.10 -2.55
CA ALA A 43 5.79 -1.73 -2.49
C ALA A 43 4.97 -0.79 -3.39
N LEU A 44 4.99 0.49 -3.03
CA LEU A 44 4.29 1.58 -3.74
C LEU A 44 5.26 2.74 -3.96
N SER A 45 5.24 3.32 -5.14
CA SER A 45 5.84 4.61 -5.44
C SER A 45 4.79 5.73 -5.41
N LEU A 46 5.14 6.88 -4.84
CA LEU A 46 4.28 8.07 -4.87
C LEU A 46 3.99 8.55 -6.30
N ASP A 47 4.87 8.24 -7.27
CA ASP A 47 4.71 8.61 -8.69
C ASP A 47 3.56 7.88 -9.39
N GLY A 48 3.20 6.67 -8.96
CA GLY A 48 2.22 5.91 -9.73
C GLY A 48 2.06 4.47 -9.34
N GLU A 49 3.21 3.84 -9.17
CA GLU A 49 3.40 2.43 -9.44
C GLU A 49 3.31 1.61 -8.17
N MET A 50 2.77 0.40 -8.27
CA MET A 50 2.80 -0.56 -7.17
C MET A 50 3.31 -1.92 -7.66
N VAL A 51 4.05 -2.59 -6.80
CA VAL A 51 4.43 -4.00 -6.93
C VAL A 51 3.78 -4.80 -5.81
N ARG A 52 3.17 -5.93 -6.17
CA ARG A 52 2.55 -6.87 -5.23
C ARG A 52 3.58 -7.90 -4.75
N SER A 53 3.30 -8.57 -3.64
CA SER A 53 4.19 -9.58 -3.03
C SER A 53 4.54 -10.77 -3.94
N ASN A 54 3.75 -11.04 -4.98
CA ASN A 54 4.07 -12.04 -5.99
C ASN A 54 4.92 -11.47 -7.16
N GLY A 55 5.49 -10.28 -7.02
CA GLY A 55 6.28 -9.61 -8.05
C GLY A 55 5.45 -9.01 -9.20
N VAL A 56 4.12 -9.02 -9.11
CA VAL A 56 3.25 -8.43 -10.14
C VAL A 56 3.19 -6.92 -9.99
N PHE A 57 3.53 -6.21 -11.06
CA PHE A 57 3.41 -4.76 -11.15
C PHE A 57 1.99 -4.37 -11.57
N ALA A 58 1.38 -3.42 -10.87
CA ALA A 58 0.18 -2.75 -11.36
C ALA A 58 0.59 -1.38 -11.95
N LEU A 59 0.49 -1.30 -13.27
CA LEU A 59 0.82 -0.14 -14.10
C LEU A 59 -0.46 0.37 -14.74
N GLY A 60 -0.73 1.67 -14.71
CA GLY A 60 -1.90 2.25 -15.36
C GLY A 60 -2.11 3.73 -15.09
N ASN A 61 -2.97 4.37 -15.88
CA ASN A 61 -3.44 5.72 -15.60
C ASN A 61 -4.24 5.70 -14.29
N ARG A 62 -3.79 6.47 -13.30
CA ARG A 62 -4.51 6.62 -12.04
C ARG A 62 -5.88 7.24 -12.33
N VAL A 63 -6.94 6.51 -12.04
CA VAL A 63 -8.28 7.10 -11.95
C VAL A 63 -8.34 7.82 -10.62
N PHE A 64 -7.96 9.10 -10.61
CA PHE A 64 -8.27 9.97 -9.49
C PHE A 64 -9.78 10.18 -9.52
N PHE A 65 -10.54 9.52 -8.63
CA PHE A 65 -11.97 9.77 -8.51
C PHE A 65 -12.17 11.12 -7.81
N ASN A 66 -12.08 12.22 -8.56
CA ASN A 66 -12.56 13.52 -8.14
C ASN A 66 -14.09 13.45 -8.07
N ARG A 67 -14.61 13.11 -6.89
CA ARG A 67 -16.04 13.18 -6.53
C ARG A 67 -16.65 14.60 -6.59
N TRP A 68 -16.02 15.54 -7.30
CA TRP A 68 -16.43 16.95 -7.40
C TRP A 68 -16.62 17.43 -8.85
N THR A 69 -16.64 16.53 -9.85
CA THR A 69 -16.87 16.92 -11.26
C THR A 69 -18.16 16.30 -11.84
N LEU A 70 -18.96 15.63 -11.01
CA LEU A 70 -20.28 15.09 -11.37
C LEU A 70 -21.28 15.30 -10.22
N VAL A 71 -21.44 16.55 -9.78
CA VAL A 71 -22.65 17.09 -9.10
C VAL A 71 -22.79 18.56 -9.45
#